data_AF-A0A6J8BH13-F1
#
_entry.id   AF-A0A6J8BH13-F1
#
_cell.length_a   1.000
_cell.length_b   1.000
_cell.length_c   1.000
_cell.angle_alpha   90.00
_cell.angle_beta   90.00
_cell.angle_gamma   90.00
#
_symmetry.space_group_name_H-M   'P 1'
#
loop_
_entity.id
_entity.type
_entity.pdbx_description
1 polymer ?
#
loop_
_entity_poly.entity_id
_entity_poly.type
_entity_poly.pdbx_seq_one_letter_code
_entity_poly.pdbx_strand_id
1 'polypeptide(L)'
;MKITNETQNNTLQVVEGNILQLVCSVQSGKPKEILQWITDTTVIKEGGQNGTITYRLNASSSDHMKIFICSAMNEALYHPITKQVRLDVLGLFTTPKNDII
;
A
#
# COMPACT_ATOMS: atom_id res chain seq x y z
N MET A 1 10.29 -8.61 -5.76
CA MET A 1 9.57 -7.65 -4.91
C MET A 1 8.17 -8.19 -4.63
N LYS A 2 7.67 -8.03 -3.40
CA LYS A 2 6.36 -8.55 -2.96
C LYS A 2 5.69 -7.56 -2.02
N ILE A 3 4.37 -7.40 -2.15
CA ILE A 3 3.54 -6.69 -1.18
C ILE A 3 2.76 -7.72 -0.36
N THR A 4 2.82 -7.65 0.96
CA THR A 4 1.98 -8.49 1.83
C THR A 4 0.56 -7.96 1.84
N ASN A 5 -0.42 -8.86 1.86
CA ASN A 5 -1.86 -8.58 1.78
C ASN A 5 -2.36 -8.22 0.36
N GLU A 6 -1.52 -8.25 -0.69
CA GLU A 6 -2.03 -8.11 -2.06
C GLU A 6 -2.79 -9.39 -2.51
N THR A 7 -3.92 -9.23 -3.20
CA THR A 7 -4.64 -10.35 -3.85
C THR A 7 -4.14 -10.56 -5.28
N GLN A 8 -4.67 -11.58 -5.99
CA GLN A 8 -4.27 -11.94 -7.36
C GLN A 8 -4.41 -10.80 -8.39
N ASN A 9 -5.24 -9.78 -8.10
CA ASN A 9 -5.43 -8.61 -8.97
C ASN A 9 -4.74 -7.34 -8.46
N ASN A 10 -3.77 -7.47 -7.54
CA ASN A 10 -3.11 -6.32 -6.91
C ASN A 10 -4.12 -5.36 -6.23
N THR A 11 -5.28 -5.87 -5.83
CA THR A 11 -6.30 -5.14 -5.07
C THR A 11 -6.31 -5.67 -3.63
N LEU A 12 -6.49 -4.79 -2.66
CA LEU A 12 -6.62 -5.15 -1.26
C LEU A 12 -7.92 -4.55 -0.72
N GLN A 13 -8.82 -5.43 -0.28
CA GLN A 13 -10.07 -5.03 0.34
C GLN A 13 -9.86 -4.77 1.82
N VAL A 14 -10.38 -3.64 2.30
CA VAL A 14 -10.29 -3.24 3.71
C VAL A 14 -11.55 -2.52 4.13
N VAL A 15 -12.03 -2.76 5.35
CA VAL A 15 -13.19 -2.05 5.89
C VAL A 15 -12.75 -0.68 6.39
N GLU A 16 -13.56 0.36 6.14
CA GLU A 16 -13.31 1.71 6.65
C GLU A 16 -13.13 1.69 8.19
N GLY A 17 -12.17 2.48 8.68
CA GLY A 17 -11.77 2.54 10.08
C GLY A 17 -10.82 1.43 10.53
N ASN A 18 -10.58 0.38 9.73
CA ASN A 18 -9.60 -0.65 10.07
C ASN A 18 -8.17 -0.13 9.88
N ILE A 19 -7.27 -0.61 10.74
CA ILE A 19 -5.84 -0.35 10.60
C ILE A 19 -5.27 -1.33 9.58
N LEU A 20 -4.73 -0.80 8.49
CA LEU A 20 -4.05 -1.57 7.47
C LEU A 20 -2.54 -1.42 7.59
N GLN A 21 -1.82 -2.53 7.45
CA GLN A 21 -0.36 -2.57 7.38
C GLN A 21 0.08 -3.05 6.00
N LEU A 22 0.54 -2.12 5.17
CA LEU A 22 1.18 -2.41 3.89
C LEU A 22 2.65 -2.75 4.13
N VAL A 23 3.05 -3.97 3.77
CA VAL A 23 4.44 -4.41 3.88
C VAL A 23 4.96 -4.69 2.50
N CYS A 24 6.09 -4.07 2.16
CA CYS A 24 6.78 -4.30 0.91
C CYS A 24 8.15 -4.90 1.20
N SER A 25 8.48 -5.96 0.49
CA SER A 25 9.75 -6.67 0.61
C SER A 25 10.42 -6.85 -0.75
N VAL A 26 11.73 -6.67 -0.78
CA VAL A 26 12.58 -6.97 -1.92
C VAL A 26 13.70 -7.89 -1.49
N GLN A 27 14.21 -8.67 -2.43
CA GLN A 27 15.47 -9.37 -2.22
C GLN A 27 16.57 -8.31 -2.23
N SER A 28 17.19 -8.05 -1.08
CA SER A 28 18.22 -7.02 -0.97
C SER A 28 19.37 -7.31 -1.92
N GLY A 29 19.75 -6.28 -2.68
CA GLY A 29 20.85 -6.29 -3.62
C GLY A 29 22.08 -5.57 -3.07
N LYS A 30 23.16 -5.57 -3.84
CA LYS A 30 24.28 -4.64 -3.67
C LYS A 30 24.36 -3.76 -4.91
N PRO A 31 24.49 -2.43 -4.80
CA PRO A 31 24.44 -1.60 -3.59
C PRO A 31 23.09 -1.69 -2.84
N LYS A 32 23.04 -1.20 -1.60
CA LYS A 32 21.81 -1.30 -0.78
C LYS A 32 20.71 -0.42 -1.39
N GLU A 33 19.51 -0.97 -1.50
CA GLU A 33 18.36 -0.24 -1.99
C GLU A 33 17.77 0.76 -0.98
N ILE A 34 17.19 1.84 -1.51
CA ILE A 34 16.28 2.75 -0.79
C ILE A 34 14.86 2.35 -1.15
N LEU A 35 14.04 2.02 -0.16
CA LEU A 35 12.63 1.70 -0.36
C LEU A 35 11.75 2.89 -0.06
N GLN A 36 10.70 3.05 -0.83
CA GLN A 36 9.70 4.11 -0.67
C GLN A 36 8.29 3.55 -0.84
N TRP A 37 7.34 4.10 -0.09
CA TRP A 37 5.93 4.05 -0.41
C TRP A 37 5.51 5.40 -0.99
N ILE A 38 4.77 5.34 -2.09
CA ILE A 38 4.34 6.49 -2.88
C ILE A 38 2.82 6.36 -3.12
N THR A 39 2.08 7.43 -2.93
CA THR A 39 0.66 7.55 -3.34
C THR A 39 0.46 8.93 -3.95
N ASP A 40 -0.40 9.04 -4.97
CA ASP A 40 -0.73 10.33 -5.60
C ASP A 40 0.51 11.17 -5.91
N THR A 41 1.55 10.53 -6.45
CA THR A 41 2.88 11.10 -6.78
C THR A 41 3.74 11.58 -5.59
N THR A 42 3.27 11.41 -4.36
CA THR A 42 3.94 11.84 -3.13
C THR A 42 4.61 10.67 -2.41
N VAL A 43 5.86 10.84 -1.99
CA VAL A 43 6.53 9.89 -1.09
C VAL A 43 5.93 10.04 0.32
N ILE A 44 5.20 9.02 0.76
CA ILE A 44 4.55 8.99 2.09
C ILE A 44 5.38 8.25 3.14
N LYS A 45 6.37 7.46 2.69
CA LYS A 45 7.37 6.84 3.56
C LYS A 45 8.61 6.47 2.77
N GLU A 46 9.77 6.63 3.39
CA GLU A 46 11.06 6.20 2.85
C GLU A 46 11.85 5.42 3.90
N GLY A 47 12.75 4.55 3.45
CA GLY A 47 13.71 3.82 4.27
C GLY A 47 13.40 2.33 4.34
N GLY A 48 13.34 1.77 5.54
CA GLY A 48 13.18 0.34 5.74
C GLY A 48 14.47 -0.36 6.16
N GLN A 49 14.34 -1.63 6.53
CA GLN A 49 15.43 -2.45 7.06
C GLN A 49 15.37 -3.83 6.42
N ASN A 50 16.55 -4.38 6.11
CA ASN A 50 16.69 -5.73 5.53
C ASN A 50 15.75 -5.97 4.33
N GLY A 51 15.74 -5.03 3.38
CA GLY A 51 14.92 -5.11 2.19
C GLY A 51 13.42 -5.01 2.44
N THR A 52 12.99 -4.51 3.59
CA THR A 52 11.57 -4.42 3.95
C THR A 52 11.18 -3.01 4.42
N ILE A 53 10.05 -2.51 3.93
CA ILE A 53 9.42 -1.26 4.38
C ILE A 53 7.95 -1.48 4.70
N THR A 54 7.50 -0.93 5.83
CA THR A 54 6.13 -1.07 6.33
C THR A 54 5.46 0.28 6.45
N TYR A 55 4.30 0.47 5.83
CA TYR A 55 3.44 1.63 5.99
C TYR A 55 2.15 1.23 6.70
N ARG A 56 1.77 1.98 7.74
CA ARG A 56 0.53 1.78 8.50
C ARG A 56 -0.39 2.94 8.21
N LEU A 57 -1.64 2.65 7.85
CA LEU A 57 -2.67 3.64 7.64
C LEU A 57 -3.98 3.21 8.30
N ASN A 58 -4.77 4.19 8.72
CA ASN A 58 -6.16 3.98 9.09
C ASN A 58 -6.97 4.12 7.80
N ALA A 59 -7.60 3.03 7.35
CA ALA A 59 -8.35 3.03 6.10
C ALA A 59 -9.52 4.01 6.20
N SER A 60 -9.59 4.94 5.25
CA SER A 60 -10.70 5.89 5.12
C SER A 60 -11.37 5.76 3.76
N SER A 61 -12.61 6.23 3.63
CA SER A 61 -13.27 6.38 2.32
C SER A 61 -12.43 7.17 1.30
N SER A 62 -11.57 8.09 1.74
CA SER A 62 -10.66 8.82 0.85
C SER A 62 -9.58 7.93 0.22
N ASP A 63 -9.32 6.75 0.78
CA ASP A 63 -8.34 5.79 0.27
C ASP A 63 -8.96 4.78 -0.71
N HIS A 64 -10.27 4.82 -0.91
CA HIS A 64 -10.95 3.99 -1.89
C HIS A 64 -10.39 4.26 -3.30
N MET A 65 -10.02 3.19 -4.00
CA MET A 65 -9.37 3.19 -5.32
C MET A 65 -7.98 3.85 -5.36
N LYS A 66 -7.42 4.32 -4.23
CA LYS A 66 -6.04 4.81 -4.20
C LYS A 66 -5.05 3.71 -4.51
N ILE A 67 -3.97 4.10 -5.17
CA ILE A 67 -2.88 3.20 -5.56
C ILE A 67 -1.65 3.52 -4.71
N PHE A 68 -1.22 2.54 -3.93
CA PHE A 68 0.01 2.59 -3.15
C PHE A 68 1.10 1.87 -3.93
N ILE A 69 2.14 2.60 -4.30
CA ILE A 69 3.28 2.10 -5.04
C ILE A 69 4.43 1.92 -4.06
N CYS A 70 4.95 0.72 -3.92
CA CYS A 70 6.27 0.52 -3.34
C CYS A 70 7.32 0.65 -4.45
N SER A 71 8.38 1.38 -4.18
CA SER A 71 9.50 1.62 -5.10
C SER A 71 10.80 1.23 -4.41
N ALA A 72 11.66 0.52 -5.13
CA ALA A 72 13.00 0.15 -4.71
C ALA A 72 14.02 0.75 -5.68
N MET A 73 14.82 1.69 -5.18
CA MET A 73 15.85 2.37 -5.95
C MET A 73 17.25 1.97 -5.48
N ASN A 74 18.16 1.81 -6.42
CA ASN A 74 19.57 1.49 -6.18
C ASN A 74 20.37 2.17 -7.30
N GLU A 75 21.56 2.70 -6.99
CA GLU A 75 22.46 3.34 -7.97
C GLU A 75 22.85 2.43 -9.14
N ALA A 76 22.79 1.10 -8.96
CA ALA A 76 23.02 0.14 -10.04
C ALA A 76 21.83 -0.02 -11.01
N LEU A 77 20.65 0.51 -10.68
CA LEU A 77 19.45 0.41 -11.49
C LEU A 77 19.24 1.68 -12.33
N TYR A 78 18.95 1.53 -13.62
CA TYR A 78 18.56 2.65 -14.49
C TYR A 78 17.16 3.19 -14.14
N HIS A 79 16.27 2.33 -13.68
CA HIS A 79 14.94 2.70 -13.18
C HIS A 79 14.61 1.95 -11.89
N PRO A 80 13.81 2.55 -10.98
CA PRO A 80 13.35 1.86 -9.78
C PRO A 80 12.51 0.63 -10.11
N ILE A 81 12.63 -0.41 -9.29
CA ILE A 81 11.72 -1.57 -9.34
C ILE A 81 10.49 -1.22 -8.52
N THR A 82 9.30 -1.32 -9.13
CA THR A 82 8.05 -0.95 -8.49
C THR A 82 7.05 -2.11 -8.45
N LYS A 83 6.20 -2.08 -7.43
CA LYS A 83 4.99 -2.90 -7.29
C LYS A 83 3.92 -2.03 -6.66
N GLN A 84 2.67 -2.25 -7.05
CA GLN A 84 1.57 -1.41 -6.59
C GLN A 84 0.42 -2.25 -6.04
N VAL A 85 -0.32 -1.69 -5.11
CA VAL A 85 -1.57 -2.24 -4.61
C VAL A 85 -2.64 -1.16 -4.66
N ARG A 86 -3.82 -1.51 -5.17
CA ARG A 86 -5.01 -0.67 -5.13
C ARG A 86 -5.82 -1.00 -3.88
N LEU A 87 -6.25 -0.01 -3.12
CA LEU A 87 -7.16 -0.24 -2.01
C LEU A 87 -8.61 -0.20 -2.50
N ASP A 88 -9.40 -1.19 -2.08
CA ASP A 88 -10.85 -1.21 -2.21
C ASP A 88 -11.43 -1.09 -0.80
N VAL A 89 -11.75 0.15 -0.41
CA VAL A 89 -12.26 0.45 0.93
C VAL A 89 -13.77 0.22 0.96
N LEU A 90 -14.20 -0.70 1.80
CA LEU A 90 -15.61 -1.03 2.03
C LEU A 90 -16.16 -0.11 3.14
N GLY A 91 -17.06 0.80 2.76
CA GLY A 91 -17.71 1.71 3.70
C GLY A 91 -18.64 0.98 4.67
N LEU A 92 -18.72 1.49 5.90
CA LEU A 92 -19.70 1.04 6.89
C LEU A 92 -21.05 1.73 6.65
N PHE A 93 -21.68 1.46 5.51
CA PHE A 93 -23.09 1.85 5.36
C PHE A 93 -23.92 0.89 6.22
N THR A 94 -24.32 1.35 7.41
CA THR A 94 -25.53 0.80 8.01
C THR A 94 -26.64 1.08 6.99
N THR A 95 -27.28 0.03 6.49
CA THR A 95 -28.55 0.21 5.79
C THR A 95 -29.43 1.10 6.67
N PRO A 96 -30.00 2.21 6.16
CA PRO A 96 -31.06 2.87 6.89
C PRO A 96 -32.09 1.78 7.18
N LYS A 97 -32.34 1.49 8.46
CA LYS A 97 -33.54 0.74 8.81
C LYS A 97 -34.67 1.60 8.25
N ASN A 98 -35.36 1.11 7.24
CA ASN A 98 -36.65 1.66 6.88
C ASN A 98 -37.51 1.55 8.14
N ASP A 99 -37.60 2.64 8.90
CA ASP A 99 -38.68 2.85 9.84
C ASP A 99 -39.94 2.97 8.97
N ILE A 100 -40.54 1.81 8.71
CA ILE A 100 -41.87 1.71 8.11
C ILE A 100 -42.81 2.41 9.09
N ILE A 101 -43.36 3.52 8.62
CA ILE A 101 -44.39 4.36 9.24
C ILE A 101 -45.65 3.52 9.49
#